data_AF-A0A9P0IUF1-F1
#
_entry.id   AF-A0A9P0IUF1-F1
#
_cell.length_a   1.000
_cell.length_b   1.000
_cell.length_c   1.000
_cell.angle_alpha   90.00
_cell.angle_beta   90.00
_cell.angle_gamma   90.00
#
_symmetry.space_group_name_H-M   'P 1'
#
loop_
_entity.id
_entity.type
_entity.pdbx_description
1 polymer ?
#
loop_
_entity_poly.entity_id
_entity_poly.type
_entity_poly.pdbx_seq_one_letter_code
_entity_poly.pdbx_strand_id
1 'polypeptide(L)'
;MQKLSLATRRYTDFVTLHNHLGDKYPWVVIPPLPEKKQSFMWNSEAVSDTMDPDFVDRRRAGLESFLKRIASHPEIGYDECFLKFLGEYDNWVDLSKPHNNILKDTELTIKTMNASLRGRNSDNRFEAIKTYSNKLQGSINKILTYRAKQAERLYNVDMIHLHYGRIFSELSAVDNDIGDAVQRTGHYMDSIASAISPALEDEEVIMDQLKEYLAFTNSLHTFVKNHDSLNYNLNQLNNMSSNKETSGIMSRLFGYTAAAAERDTAAIEAYENKKIEARANYSEFVDKSLENYKAFERQKDSDLMKILQDYVAFQTKYAQKGLQTWKNILQSIQSIE
;
A
#
# COMPACT_ATOMS: atom_id res chain seq x y z
N MET A 1 -0.95 10.49 -35.75
CA MET A 1 -1.61 9.37 -35.04
C MET A 1 -0.50 8.57 -34.36
N GLN A 2 -0.33 8.69 -33.04
CA GLN A 2 0.61 7.81 -32.34
C GLN A 2 0.06 6.39 -32.42
N LYS A 3 0.87 5.46 -32.93
CA LYS A 3 0.54 4.03 -32.94
C LYS A 3 0.40 3.59 -31.47
N LEU A 4 -0.75 3.06 -31.09
CA LEU A 4 -0.91 2.37 -29.83
C LEU A 4 -0.10 1.07 -29.93
N SER A 5 1.00 1.02 -29.19
CA SER A 5 1.89 -0.14 -29.06
C SER A 5 1.49 -0.98 -27.86
N LEU A 6 1.56 -2.30 -27.96
CA LEU A 6 1.29 -3.19 -26.83
C LEU A 6 2.60 -3.58 -26.15
N ALA A 7 2.76 -3.22 -24.88
CA ALA A 7 3.92 -3.60 -24.07
C ALA A 7 3.55 -4.72 -23.10
N THR A 8 4.33 -5.80 -23.07
CA THR A 8 4.16 -6.90 -22.13
C THR A 8 5.12 -6.73 -20.96
N ARG A 9 4.61 -6.75 -19.72
CA ARG A 9 5.41 -6.58 -18.49
C ARG A 9 5.09 -7.68 -17.48
N ARG A 10 6.15 -8.23 -16.87
CA ARG A 10 6.06 -9.17 -15.75
C ARG A 10 5.98 -8.42 -14.45
N TYR A 11 5.44 -9.05 -13.40
CA TYR A 11 5.37 -8.43 -12.07
C TYR A 11 6.75 -7.95 -11.54
N THR A 12 7.83 -8.66 -11.84
CA THR A 12 9.20 -8.24 -11.50
C THR A 12 9.60 -6.92 -12.15
N ASP A 13 9.05 -6.61 -13.33
CA ASP A 13 9.33 -5.37 -14.04
C ASP A 13 8.68 -4.19 -13.30
N PHE A 14 7.47 -4.38 -12.79
CA PHE A 14 6.81 -3.40 -11.92
C PHE A 14 7.59 -3.15 -10.63
N VAL A 15 8.20 -4.19 -10.04
CA VAL A 15 9.08 -4.06 -8.86
C VAL A 15 10.30 -3.20 -9.20
N THR A 16 10.94 -3.43 -10.35
CA THR A 16 12.09 -2.63 -10.80
C THR A 16 11.69 -1.17 -11.03
N LEU A 17 10.57 -0.91 -11.70
CA LEU A 17 10.02 0.44 -11.88
C LEU A 17 9.73 1.11 -10.54
N HIS A 18 9.04 0.42 -9.63
CA HIS A 18 8.72 0.94 -8.30
C HIS A 18 9.99 1.33 -7.53
N ASN A 19 11.03 0.49 -7.57
CA ASN A 19 12.32 0.79 -6.93
C ASN A 19 13.01 2.00 -7.56
N HIS A 20 13.01 2.10 -8.89
CA HIS A 20 13.57 3.25 -9.60
C HIS A 20 12.88 4.55 -9.19
N LEU A 21 11.54 4.57 -9.17
CA LEU A 21 10.76 5.74 -8.78
C LEU A 21 11.01 6.11 -7.31
N GLY A 22 11.07 5.12 -6.41
CA GLY A 22 11.38 5.35 -4.99
C GLY A 22 12.80 5.87 -4.75
N ASP A 23 13.76 5.47 -5.58
CA ASP A 23 15.14 5.97 -5.51
C ASP A 23 15.27 7.39 -6.06
N LYS A 24 14.59 7.70 -7.18
CA LYS A 24 14.70 8.97 -7.88
C LYS A 24 13.85 10.08 -7.26
N TYR A 25 12.70 9.74 -6.69
CA TYR A 25 11.74 10.67 -6.09
C TYR A 25 11.48 10.36 -4.62
N PRO A 26 12.48 10.47 -3.74
CA PRO A 26 12.36 10.06 -2.34
C PRO A 26 11.39 10.91 -1.51
N TRP A 27 10.99 12.08 -2.03
CA TRP A 27 9.99 13.00 -1.47
C TRP A 27 8.55 12.69 -1.91
N VAL A 28 8.31 11.60 -2.63
CA VAL A 28 6.97 11.19 -3.08
C VAL A 28 6.54 9.94 -2.32
N VAL A 29 5.26 9.89 -1.92
CA VAL A 29 4.64 8.67 -1.40
C VAL A 29 4.31 7.76 -2.58
N ILE A 30 5.26 6.89 -2.95
CA ILE A 30 5.13 6.00 -4.11
C ILE A 30 3.94 5.03 -3.91
N PRO A 31 3.01 4.93 -4.88
CA PRO A 31 1.92 3.97 -4.83
C PRO A 31 2.45 2.53 -4.62
N PRO A 32 1.89 1.76 -3.68
CA PRO A 32 2.35 0.41 -3.41
C PRO A 32 1.99 -0.53 -4.56
N LEU A 33 2.77 -1.60 -4.71
CA LEU A 33 2.40 -2.71 -5.58
C LEU A 33 1.42 -3.66 -4.86
N PRO A 34 0.51 -4.33 -5.60
CA PRO A 34 -0.38 -5.33 -5.02
C PRO A 34 0.41 -6.50 -4.40
N GLU A 35 -0.16 -7.14 -3.39
CA GLU A 35 0.55 -8.13 -2.59
C GLU A 35 1.04 -9.35 -3.40
N LYS A 36 2.17 -9.90 -2.98
CA LYS A 36 2.71 -11.15 -3.55
C LYS A 36 1.88 -12.38 -3.18
N LYS A 37 1.18 -12.33 -2.04
CA LYS A 37 0.30 -13.38 -1.51
C LYS A 37 -0.99 -12.73 -1.00
N GLN A 38 -2.11 -13.44 -1.12
CA GLN A 38 -3.37 -12.97 -0.56
C GLN A 38 -3.28 -12.91 0.98
N SER A 39 -3.74 -11.81 1.55
CA SER A 39 -3.91 -11.62 2.99
C SER A 39 -5.38 -11.35 3.32
N PHE A 40 -5.77 -11.62 4.57
CA PHE A 40 -7.14 -11.47 5.08
C PHE A 40 -8.21 -12.31 4.36
N MET A 41 -7.83 -13.45 3.81
CA MET A 41 -8.78 -14.41 3.23
C MET A 41 -9.74 -14.92 4.30
N TRP A 42 -11.02 -14.99 3.95
CA TRP A 42 -12.05 -15.58 4.79
C TRP A 42 -12.17 -17.10 4.60
N ASN A 43 -11.70 -17.62 3.46
CA ASN A 43 -11.70 -19.06 3.13
C ASN A 43 -10.27 -19.62 3.17
N SER A 44 -9.95 -20.43 4.18
CA SER A 44 -8.61 -21.00 4.38
C SER A 44 -8.25 -22.12 3.39
N GLU A 45 -9.22 -22.65 2.64
CA GLU A 45 -9.02 -23.76 1.68
C GLU A 45 -8.51 -23.32 0.30
N ALA A 46 -8.65 -22.03 -0.06
CA ALA A 46 -8.11 -21.47 -1.31
C ALA A 46 -6.63 -21.05 -1.20
N VAL A 47 -5.98 -21.38 -0.08
CA VAL A 47 -4.63 -20.93 0.24
C VAL A 47 -3.61 -21.72 -0.58
N SER A 48 -3.09 -21.08 -1.63
CA SER A 48 -1.69 -21.17 -2.10
C SER A 48 -1.53 -21.16 -3.62
N ASP A 49 -2.61 -21.19 -4.42
CA ASP A 49 -2.41 -21.15 -5.86
C ASP A 49 -2.20 -19.72 -6.35
N THR A 50 -0.93 -19.34 -6.55
CA THR A 50 -0.57 -18.06 -7.18
C THR A 50 -1.05 -17.94 -8.63
N MET A 51 -1.59 -19.02 -9.22
CA MET A 51 -2.23 -19.07 -10.53
C MET A 51 -3.75 -19.14 -10.46
N ASP A 52 -4.34 -18.98 -9.27
CA ASP A 52 -5.78 -18.78 -9.10
C ASP A 52 -6.26 -17.62 -10.01
N PRO A 53 -7.23 -17.84 -10.92
CA PRO A 53 -7.69 -16.82 -11.86
C PRO A 53 -8.15 -15.53 -11.16
N ASP A 54 -8.88 -15.66 -10.05
CA ASP A 54 -9.39 -14.52 -9.29
C ASP A 54 -8.24 -13.72 -8.66
N PHE A 55 -7.23 -14.40 -8.15
CA PHE A 55 -5.99 -13.76 -7.69
C PHE A 55 -5.27 -12.99 -8.80
N VAL A 56 -5.12 -13.60 -9.97
CA VAL A 56 -4.41 -12.99 -11.10
C VAL A 56 -5.15 -11.75 -11.59
N ASP A 57 -6.47 -11.81 -11.66
CA ASP A 57 -7.30 -10.66 -12.04
C ASP A 57 -7.28 -9.54 -10.99
N ARG A 58 -7.38 -9.87 -9.70
CA ARG A 58 -7.20 -8.90 -8.61
C ARG A 58 -5.83 -8.22 -8.67
N ARG A 59 -4.76 -9.00 -8.91
CA ARG A 59 -3.40 -8.46 -9.08
C ARG A 59 -3.32 -7.56 -10.30
N ARG A 60 -3.91 -7.94 -11.44
CA ARG A 60 -3.94 -7.12 -12.66
C ARG A 60 -4.64 -5.80 -12.41
N ALA A 61 -5.78 -5.80 -11.71
CA ALA A 61 -6.49 -4.59 -11.31
C ALA A 61 -5.63 -3.71 -10.38
N GLY A 62 -4.93 -4.30 -9.42
CA GLY A 62 -4.00 -3.56 -8.55
C GLY A 62 -2.82 -2.93 -9.31
N LEU A 63 -2.25 -3.64 -10.29
CA LEU A 63 -1.20 -3.09 -11.16
C LEU A 63 -1.74 -1.97 -12.06
N GLU A 64 -2.97 -2.09 -12.55
CA GLU A 64 -3.63 -1.02 -13.31
C GLU A 64 -3.82 0.24 -12.45
N SER A 65 -4.29 0.10 -11.21
CA SER A 65 -4.40 1.19 -10.26
C SER A 65 -3.05 1.84 -9.97
N PHE A 66 -1.99 1.05 -9.75
CA PHE A 66 -0.63 1.55 -9.60
C PHE A 66 -0.19 2.42 -10.78
N LEU A 67 -0.39 1.96 -12.02
CA LEU A 67 -0.04 2.73 -13.22
C LEU A 67 -0.86 4.01 -13.34
N LYS A 68 -2.17 3.95 -13.08
CA LYS A 68 -3.05 5.13 -13.11
C LYS A 68 -2.62 6.18 -12.09
N ARG A 69 -2.23 5.76 -10.88
CA ARG A 69 -1.76 6.67 -9.81
C ARG A 69 -0.40 7.30 -10.13
N ILE A 70 0.51 6.56 -10.78
CA ILE A 70 1.76 7.16 -11.25
C ILE A 70 1.48 8.16 -12.37
N ALA A 71 0.67 7.77 -13.35
CA ALA A 71 0.33 8.63 -14.48
C ALA A 71 -0.41 9.91 -14.08
N SER A 72 -1.20 9.90 -13.00
CA SER A 72 -1.89 11.08 -12.51
C SER A 72 -1.00 12.04 -11.71
N HIS A 73 0.20 11.60 -11.33
CA HIS A 73 1.10 12.41 -10.52
C HIS A 73 1.84 13.47 -11.37
N PRO A 74 1.86 14.75 -10.97
CA PRO A 74 2.43 15.83 -11.79
C PRO A 74 3.91 15.68 -12.14
N GLU A 75 4.70 15.08 -11.26
CA GLU A 75 6.14 14.84 -11.46
C GLU A 75 6.43 13.44 -12.03
N ILE A 76 6.21 12.38 -11.25
CA ILE A 76 6.58 11.01 -11.64
C ILE A 76 5.84 10.45 -12.86
N GLY A 77 4.69 11.03 -13.23
CA GLY A 77 3.95 10.64 -14.44
C GLY A 77 4.68 10.97 -15.74
N TYR A 78 5.64 11.89 -15.71
CA TYR A 78 6.49 12.27 -16.85
C TYR A 78 7.89 11.67 -16.78
N ASP A 79 8.13 10.75 -15.84
CA ASP A 79 9.43 10.10 -15.70
C ASP A 79 9.79 9.29 -16.96
N GLU A 80 11.02 9.46 -17.47
CA GLU A 80 11.45 8.80 -18.71
C GLU A 80 11.42 7.26 -18.59
N CYS A 81 11.80 6.71 -17.43
CA CYS A 81 11.77 5.27 -17.19
C CYS A 81 10.32 4.76 -17.17
N PHE A 82 9.41 5.49 -16.52
CA PHE A 82 7.96 5.18 -16.55
C PHE A 82 7.38 5.24 -17.96
N LEU A 83 7.67 6.30 -18.73
CA LEU A 83 7.15 6.45 -20.10
C LEU A 83 7.69 5.35 -21.03
N LYS A 84 8.96 4.96 -20.91
CA LYS A 84 9.51 3.82 -21.67
C LYS A 84 8.99 2.48 -21.17
N PHE A 85 8.73 2.34 -19.87
CA PHE A 85 8.10 1.14 -19.31
C PHE A 85 6.73 0.89 -19.96
N LEU A 86 5.95 1.94 -20.22
CA LEU A 86 4.68 1.86 -20.95
C LEU A 86 4.83 1.62 -22.47
N GLY A 87 6.01 1.89 -23.02
CA GLY A 87 6.31 1.74 -24.44
C GLY A 87 6.76 0.33 -24.86
N GLU A 88 6.83 0.10 -26.17
CA GLU A 88 7.15 -1.21 -26.79
C GLU A 88 8.60 -1.70 -26.55
N TYR A 89 9.54 -0.81 -26.21
CA TYR A 89 10.96 -1.13 -26.12
C TYR A 89 11.42 -1.49 -24.71
N ASP A 90 12.15 -2.60 -24.56
CA ASP A 90 12.66 -3.11 -23.28
C ASP A 90 13.92 -2.39 -22.75
N ASN A 91 14.34 -1.30 -23.41
CA ASN A 91 15.50 -0.51 -22.97
C ASN A 91 15.23 0.37 -21.74
N TRP A 92 14.03 0.30 -21.15
CA TRP A 92 13.69 1.04 -19.93
C TRP A 92 14.50 0.57 -18.72
N VAL A 93 14.94 -0.70 -18.68
CA VAL A 93 15.76 -1.24 -17.58
C VAL A 93 17.12 -0.54 -17.49
N ASP A 94 17.68 -0.09 -18.61
CA ASP A 94 18.94 0.65 -18.59
C ASP A 94 18.81 2.02 -17.89
N LEU A 95 17.61 2.59 -17.87
CA LEU A 95 17.28 3.81 -17.15
C LEU A 95 16.99 3.55 -15.67
N SER A 96 16.66 2.32 -15.28
CA SER A 96 16.35 1.97 -13.89
C SER A 96 17.59 1.84 -13.00
N LYS A 97 18.79 2.20 -13.49
CA LYS A 97 20.04 2.14 -12.74
C LYS A 97 19.98 3.04 -11.50
N PRO A 98 20.51 2.58 -10.36
CA PRO A 98 20.50 3.38 -9.14
C PRO A 98 21.27 4.68 -9.35
N HIS A 99 20.64 5.81 -9.08
CA HIS A 99 21.35 7.07 -8.90
C HIS A 99 22.14 7.01 -7.58
N ASN A 100 23.25 7.75 -7.47
CA ASN A 100 24.08 7.85 -6.27
C ASN A 100 23.20 8.19 -5.05
N ASN A 101 22.73 7.17 -4.34
CA ASN A 101 21.64 7.35 -3.40
C ASN A 101 22.21 7.48 -1.99
N ILE A 102 22.57 8.72 -1.64
CA ILE A 102 23.00 9.13 -0.30
C ILE A 102 22.06 8.53 0.78
N LEU A 103 20.76 8.34 0.48
CA LEU A 103 19.80 7.70 1.37
C LEU A 103 20.15 6.25 1.72
N LYS A 104 20.58 5.45 0.74
CA LYS A 104 20.95 4.04 0.96
C LYS A 104 22.23 3.93 1.78
N ASP A 105 23.22 4.75 1.46
CA ASP A 105 24.50 4.77 2.18
C ASP A 105 24.31 5.23 3.63
N THR A 106 23.51 6.28 3.83
CA THR A 106 23.15 6.76 5.17
C THR A 106 22.30 5.76 5.93
N GLU A 107 21.36 5.07 5.28
CA GLU A 107 20.58 4.01 5.92
C GLU A 107 21.46 2.87 6.44
N LEU A 108 22.40 2.38 5.62
CA LEU A 108 23.36 1.34 6.05
C LEU A 108 24.19 1.81 7.25
N THR A 109 24.61 3.08 7.21
CA THR A 109 25.35 3.75 8.29
C THR A 109 24.52 3.88 9.58
N ILE A 110 23.22 4.18 9.47
CA ILE A 110 22.30 4.24 10.61
C ILE A 110 22.05 2.84 11.21
N LYS A 111 21.94 1.82 10.36
CA LYS A 111 21.72 0.43 10.79
C LYS A 111 22.90 -0.12 11.60
N THR A 112 24.13 0.28 11.28
CA THR A 112 25.35 -0.16 11.97
C THR A 112 25.68 0.64 13.24
N MET A 113 25.03 1.79 13.48
CA MET A 113 25.27 2.63 14.66
C MET A 113 24.22 2.46 15.77
N ASN A 114 24.63 2.75 17.01
CA ASN A 114 23.79 2.67 18.22
C ASN A 114 22.55 3.58 18.14
N ALA A 115 21.43 3.08 18.67
CA ALA A 115 20.12 3.74 18.66
C ALA A 115 20.10 5.10 19.40
N SER A 116 21.04 5.37 20.30
CA SER A 116 21.14 6.63 21.07
C SER A 116 21.52 7.86 20.25
N LEU A 117 21.98 7.68 18.99
CA LEU A 117 22.22 8.78 18.04
C LEU A 117 21.02 9.02 17.11
N ARG A 118 20.01 8.14 17.12
CA ARG A 118 18.77 8.31 16.34
C ARG A 118 17.85 9.26 17.10
N GLY A 119 17.56 10.43 16.53
CA GLY A 119 16.48 11.30 17.05
C GLY A 119 16.89 12.61 17.72
N ARG A 120 18.16 13.05 17.63
CA ARG A 120 18.43 14.48 17.86
C ARG A 120 17.94 15.27 16.64
N ASN A 121 16.96 16.15 16.86
CA ASN A 121 16.34 17.06 15.87
C ASN A 121 15.40 16.40 14.84
N SER A 122 14.43 15.58 15.27
CA SER A 122 13.38 15.10 14.35
C SER A 122 12.39 16.22 14.01
N ASP A 123 12.01 16.35 12.74
CA ASP A 123 10.96 17.27 12.29
C ASP A 123 9.59 16.76 12.79
N ASN A 124 8.94 17.54 13.65
CA ASN A 124 7.65 17.19 14.24
C ASN A 124 6.56 16.89 13.18
N ARG A 125 6.67 17.45 11.96
CA ARG A 125 5.72 17.20 10.88
C ARG A 125 5.83 15.76 10.39
N PHE A 126 7.04 15.24 10.18
CA PHE A 126 7.25 13.86 9.75
C PHE A 126 6.95 12.85 10.86
N GLU A 127 7.20 13.21 12.13
CA GLU A 127 6.77 12.37 13.26
C GLU A 127 5.24 12.26 13.37
N ALA A 128 4.52 13.35 13.06
CA ALA A 128 3.06 13.33 12.97
C ALA A 128 2.58 12.40 11.84
N ILE A 129 3.23 12.45 10.66
CA ILE A 129 2.94 11.55 9.52
C ILE A 129 3.16 10.08 9.92
N LYS A 130 4.28 9.79 10.59
CA LYS A 130 4.61 8.44 11.08
C LYS A 130 3.58 7.92 12.08
N THR A 131 3.24 8.75 13.06
CA THR A 131 2.21 8.43 14.07
C THR A 131 0.86 8.17 13.42
N TYR A 132 0.47 9.01 12.45
CA TYR A 132 -0.74 8.83 11.68
C TYR A 132 -0.73 7.52 10.89
N SER A 133 0.35 7.24 10.15
CA SER A 133 0.53 6.01 9.38
C SER A 133 0.34 4.76 10.25
N ASN A 134 0.95 4.72 11.44
CA ASN A 134 0.81 3.61 12.39
C ASN A 134 -0.64 3.43 12.87
N LYS A 135 -1.34 4.55 13.16
CA LYS A 135 -2.75 4.49 13.55
C LYS A 135 -3.63 4.00 12.41
N LEU A 136 -3.40 4.50 11.20
CA LEU A 136 -4.12 4.09 10.00
C LEU A 136 -3.93 2.59 9.74
N GLN A 137 -2.69 2.11 9.78
CA GLN A 137 -2.34 0.70 9.64
C GLN A 137 -3.07 -0.15 10.68
N GLY A 138 -3.06 0.26 11.95
CA GLY A 138 -3.77 -0.44 13.02
C GLY A 138 -5.29 -0.48 12.83
N SER A 139 -5.89 0.60 12.37
CA SER A 139 -7.33 0.67 12.11
C SER A 139 -7.74 -0.21 10.92
N ILE A 140 -7.04 -0.10 9.79
CA ILE A 140 -7.34 -0.89 8.59
C ILE A 140 -7.14 -2.38 8.87
N ASN A 141 -6.03 -2.78 9.52
CA ASN A 141 -5.79 -4.16 9.90
C ASN A 141 -6.93 -4.75 10.74
N LYS A 142 -7.43 -3.98 11.71
CA LYS A 142 -8.56 -4.42 12.54
C LYS A 142 -9.81 -4.62 11.70
N ILE A 143 -10.14 -3.66 10.82
CA ILE A 143 -11.31 -3.75 9.93
C ILE A 143 -11.23 -5.02 9.07
N LEU A 144 -10.12 -5.22 8.36
CA LEU A 144 -9.91 -6.39 7.50
C LEU A 144 -9.96 -7.70 8.29
N THR A 145 -9.36 -7.75 9.48
CA THR A 145 -9.38 -8.94 10.34
C THR A 145 -10.79 -9.29 10.82
N TYR A 146 -11.56 -8.29 11.27
CA TYR A 146 -12.93 -8.53 11.73
C TYR A 146 -13.85 -8.88 10.58
N ARG A 147 -13.68 -8.22 9.42
CA ARG A 147 -14.42 -8.54 8.21
C ARG A 147 -14.18 -9.99 7.78
N ALA A 148 -12.92 -10.46 7.73
CA ALA A 148 -12.62 -11.83 7.34
C ALA A 148 -13.33 -12.86 8.25
N LYS A 149 -13.32 -12.63 9.58
CA LYS A 149 -14.04 -13.45 10.55
C LYS A 149 -15.55 -13.39 10.39
N GLN A 150 -16.10 -12.23 10.03
CA GLN A 150 -17.53 -12.06 9.77
C GLN A 150 -17.94 -12.82 8.51
N ALA A 151 -17.17 -12.69 7.42
CA ALA A 151 -17.40 -13.38 6.16
C ALA A 151 -17.40 -14.91 6.35
N GLU A 152 -16.42 -15.45 7.07
CA GLU A 152 -16.36 -16.88 7.42
C GLU A 152 -17.61 -17.33 8.19
N ARG A 153 -18.03 -16.57 9.21
CA ARG A 153 -19.24 -16.88 9.99
C ARG A 153 -20.50 -16.84 9.13
N LEU A 154 -20.64 -15.82 8.29
CA LEU A 154 -21.79 -15.66 7.42
C LEU A 154 -21.87 -16.80 6.40
N TYR A 155 -20.74 -17.15 5.79
CA TYR A 155 -20.62 -18.32 4.93
C TYR A 155 -21.10 -19.59 5.62
N ASN A 156 -20.61 -19.87 6.84
CA ASN A 156 -21.00 -21.06 7.58
C ASN A 156 -22.52 -21.07 7.90
N VAL A 157 -23.11 -19.93 8.22
CA VAL A 157 -24.56 -19.81 8.45
C VAL A 157 -25.35 -20.06 7.17
N ASP A 158 -24.95 -19.46 6.06
CA ASP A 158 -25.65 -19.61 4.79
C ASP A 158 -25.52 -21.04 4.25
N MET A 159 -24.40 -21.72 4.50
CA MET A 159 -24.24 -23.14 4.18
C MET A 159 -25.13 -24.07 5.04
N ILE A 160 -25.56 -23.66 6.24
CA ILE A 160 -26.58 -24.40 7.01
C ILE A 160 -27.92 -24.37 6.26
N HIS A 161 -28.27 -23.27 5.60
CA HIS A 161 -29.51 -23.18 4.83
C HIS A 161 -29.54 -24.18 3.66
N LEU A 162 -28.39 -24.54 3.09
CA LEU A 162 -28.30 -25.62 2.10
C LEU A 162 -28.77 -26.97 2.68
N HIS A 163 -28.48 -27.25 3.95
CA HIS A 163 -28.97 -28.45 4.62
C HIS A 163 -30.48 -28.38 4.87
N TYR A 164 -31.00 -27.21 5.25
CA TYR A 164 -32.45 -27.01 5.36
C TYR A 164 -33.17 -27.17 4.02
N GLY A 165 -32.59 -26.68 2.92
CA GLY A 165 -33.12 -26.87 1.57
C GLY A 165 -33.34 -28.34 1.21
N ARG A 166 -32.35 -29.18 1.54
CA ARG A 166 -32.43 -30.64 1.37
C ARG A 166 -33.51 -31.27 2.24
N ILE A 167 -33.53 -30.95 3.54
CA ILE A 167 -34.53 -31.50 4.49
C ILE A 167 -35.94 -31.12 4.06
N PHE A 168 -36.17 -29.88 3.64
CA PHE A 168 -37.47 -29.44 3.15
C PHE A 168 -37.86 -30.15 1.85
N SER A 169 -36.91 -30.40 0.94
CA SER A 169 -37.18 -31.15 -0.28
C SER A 169 -37.48 -32.65 -0.01
N GLU A 170 -36.92 -33.22 1.05
CA GLU A 170 -37.28 -34.58 1.49
C GLU A 170 -38.64 -34.61 2.17
N LEU A 171 -38.94 -33.63 3.02
CA LEU A 171 -40.22 -33.51 3.71
C LEU A 171 -41.38 -33.29 2.72
N SER A 172 -41.16 -32.47 1.69
CA SER A 172 -42.17 -32.22 0.66
C SER A 172 -42.60 -33.48 -0.10
N ALA A 173 -41.72 -34.48 -0.19
CA ALA A 173 -42.02 -35.76 -0.83
C ALA A 173 -42.84 -36.71 0.07
N VAL A 174 -42.91 -36.44 1.38
CA VAL A 174 -43.59 -37.30 2.36
C VAL A 174 -44.98 -36.77 2.70
N ASP A 175 -45.13 -35.45 2.81
CA ASP A 175 -46.38 -34.81 3.21
C ASP A 175 -47.04 -34.07 2.03
N ASN A 176 -48.14 -34.63 1.53
CA ASN A 176 -48.86 -34.11 0.37
C ASN A 176 -49.64 -32.81 0.68
N ASP A 177 -49.99 -32.56 1.95
CA ASP A 177 -50.84 -31.42 2.32
C ASP A 177 -50.01 -30.13 2.36
N ILE A 178 -48.73 -30.23 2.75
CA ILE A 178 -47.82 -29.07 2.87
C ILE A 178 -46.71 -29.07 1.81
N GLY A 179 -46.64 -30.10 0.97
CA GLY A 179 -45.49 -30.41 0.13
C GLY A 179 -45.03 -29.27 -0.76
N ASP A 180 -45.96 -28.62 -1.46
CA ASP A 180 -45.66 -27.50 -2.36
C ASP A 180 -45.04 -26.29 -1.63
N ALA A 181 -45.58 -25.93 -0.46
CA ALA A 181 -45.10 -24.80 0.33
C ALA A 181 -43.72 -25.08 0.95
N VAL A 182 -43.52 -26.31 1.42
CA VAL A 182 -42.23 -26.76 1.97
C VAL A 182 -41.18 -26.84 0.86
N GLN A 183 -41.52 -27.33 -0.33
CA GLN A 183 -40.60 -27.37 -1.48
C GLN A 183 -40.15 -25.96 -1.89
N ARG A 184 -41.09 -25.01 -1.99
CA ARG A 184 -40.76 -23.60 -2.27
C ARG A 184 -39.82 -23.02 -1.20
N THR A 185 -40.10 -23.29 0.08
CA THR A 185 -39.24 -22.88 1.19
C THR A 185 -37.84 -23.46 1.04
N GLY A 186 -37.73 -24.75 0.70
CA GLY A 186 -36.45 -25.42 0.42
C GLY A 186 -35.64 -24.73 -0.67
N HIS A 187 -36.28 -24.41 -1.80
CA HIS A 187 -35.62 -23.69 -2.89
C HIS A 187 -35.12 -22.29 -2.50
N TYR A 188 -35.86 -21.57 -1.64
CA TYR A 188 -35.37 -20.29 -1.13
C TYR A 188 -34.17 -20.47 -0.19
N MET A 189 -34.11 -21.55 0.60
CA MET A 189 -32.94 -21.86 1.42
C MET A 189 -31.70 -22.17 0.56
N ASP A 190 -31.86 -22.95 -0.51
CA ASP A 190 -30.80 -23.18 -1.50
C ASP A 190 -30.37 -21.87 -2.19
N SER A 191 -31.32 -20.97 -2.45
CA SER A 191 -31.04 -19.65 -3.01
C SER A 191 -30.26 -18.74 -2.06
N ILE A 192 -30.46 -18.83 -0.74
CA ILE A 192 -29.64 -18.12 0.26
C ILE A 192 -28.21 -18.67 0.22
N ALA A 193 -28.07 -20.00 0.34
CA ALA A 193 -26.78 -20.67 0.36
C ALA A 193 -25.94 -20.44 -0.91
N SER A 194 -26.58 -20.42 -2.09
CA SER A 194 -25.87 -20.15 -3.35
C SER A 194 -25.51 -18.68 -3.57
N ALA A 195 -26.16 -17.75 -2.85
CA ALA A 195 -25.92 -16.32 -3.01
C ALA A 195 -24.71 -15.80 -2.20
N ILE A 196 -24.24 -16.55 -1.20
CA ILE A 196 -23.18 -16.06 -0.30
C ILE A 196 -21.82 -15.94 -0.98
N SER A 197 -21.37 -16.94 -1.75
CA SER A 197 -20.04 -16.92 -2.36
C SER A 197 -19.87 -15.75 -3.34
N PRO A 198 -20.80 -15.51 -4.30
CA PRO A 198 -20.72 -14.34 -5.16
C PRO A 198 -20.75 -13.01 -4.40
N ALA A 199 -21.54 -12.91 -3.33
CA ALA A 199 -21.60 -11.71 -2.52
C ALA A 199 -20.28 -11.44 -1.76
N LEU A 200 -19.64 -12.48 -1.24
CA LEU A 200 -18.34 -12.33 -0.57
C LEU A 200 -17.23 -11.95 -1.54
N GLU A 201 -17.26 -12.41 -2.79
CA GLU A 201 -16.33 -11.97 -3.85
C GLU A 201 -16.59 -10.52 -4.26
N ASP A 202 -17.86 -10.11 -4.44
CA ASP A 202 -18.21 -8.71 -4.72
C ASP A 202 -17.73 -7.77 -3.60
N GLU A 203 -17.87 -8.20 -2.34
CA GLU A 203 -17.36 -7.45 -1.19
C GLU A 203 -15.82 -7.43 -1.16
N GLU A 204 -15.15 -8.52 -1.57
CA GLU A 204 -13.69 -8.63 -1.60
C GLU A 204 -13.07 -7.55 -2.50
N VAL A 205 -13.71 -7.24 -3.63
CA VAL A 205 -13.29 -6.16 -4.53
C VAL A 205 -13.22 -4.80 -3.82
N ILE A 206 -14.16 -4.54 -2.89
CA ILE A 206 -14.16 -3.32 -2.06
C ILE A 206 -13.03 -3.40 -1.01
N MET A 207 -12.84 -4.57 -0.41
CA MET A 207 -11.78 -4.78 0.59
C MET A 207 -10.38 -4.67 -0.01
N ASP A 208 -10.18 -5.05 -1.26
CA ASP A 208 -8.89 -4.91 -1.95
C ASP A 208 -8.46 -3.44 -2.10
N GLN A 209 -9.41 -2.52 -2.29
CA GLN A 209 -9.11 -1.09 -2.26
C GLN A 209 -8.68 -0.64 -0.86
N LEU A 210 -9.26 -1.21 0.19
CA LEU A 210 -8.83 -0.93 1.57
C LEU A 210 -7.45 -1.54 1.88
N LYS A 211 -7.14 -2.73 1.33
CA LYS A 211 -5.80 -3.35 1.41
C LYS A 211 -4.75 -2.53 0.67
N GLU A 212 -5.10 -1.87 -0.45
CA GLU A 212 -4.22 -0.91 -1.10
C GLU A 212 -3.79 0.20 -0.11
N TYR A 213 -4.73 0.75 0.66
CA TYR A 213 -4.43 1.75 1.68
C TYR A 213 -3.67 1.21 2.89
N LEU A 214 -3.84 -0.07 3.22
CA LEU A 214 -2.94 -0.75 4.15
C LEU A 214 -1.51 -0.80 3.59
N ALA A 215 -1.33 -1.12 2.31
CA ALA A 215 -0.02 -1.16 1.69
C ALA A 215 0.62 0.24 1.59
N PHE A 216 -0.18 1.30 1.40
CA PHE A 216 0.29 2.69 1.44
C PHE A 216 0.91 3.08 2.78
N THR A 217 0.57 2.43 3.90
CA THR A 217 1.23 2.72 5.18
C THR A 217 2.71 2.39 5.14
N ASN A 218 3.09 1.35 4.40
CA ASN A 218 4.51 1.00 4.17
C ASN A 218 5.21 2.04 3.29
N SER A 219 4.52 2.59 2.28
CA SER A 219 5.04 3.70 1.48
C SER A 219 5.26 4.94 2.34
N LEU A 220 4.35 5.25 3.26
CA LEU A 220 4.50 6.34 4.23
C LEU A 220 5.68 6.10 5.19
N HIS A 221 5.90 4.86 5.64
CA HIS A 221 7.08 4.55 6.45
C HIS A 221 8.38 4.76 5.69
N THR A 222 8.44 4.34 4.42
CA THR A 222 9.61 4.58 3.55
C THR A 222 9.83 6.07 3.33
N PHE A 223 8.76 6.83 3.08
CA PHE A 223 8.81 8.28 2.92
C PHE A 223 9.38 9.00 4.16
N VAL A 224 8.90 8.65 5.37
CA VAL A 224 9.46 9.21 6.62
C VAL A 224 10.90 8.75 6.84
N LYS A 225 11.23 7.51 6.49
CA LYS A 225 12.59 6.98 6.62
C LYS A 225 13.58 7.73 5.70
N ASN A 226 13.16 8.09 4.49
CA ASN A 226 13.98 8.91 3.57
C ASN A 226 14.30 10.28 4.19
N HIS A 227 13.31 10.92 4.80
CA HIS A 227 13.50 12.15 5.57
C HIS A 227 14.51 11.96 6.71
N ASP A 228 14.34 10.92 7.53
CA ASP A 228 15.20 10.64 8.68
C ASP A 228 16.66 10.40 8.25
N SER A 229 16.87 9.71 7.12
CA SER A 229 18.19 9.48 6.53
C SER A 229 18.89 10.79 6.11
N LEU A 230 18.18 11.72 5.46
CA LEU A 230 18.75 13.02 5.05
C LEU A 230 19.03 13.91 6.26
N ASN A 231 18.09 13.97 7.19
CA ASN A 231 18.26 14.73 8.43
C ASN A 231 19.48 14.23 9.21
N TYR A 232 19.64 12.90 9.29
CA TYR A 232 20.81 12.29 9.92
C TYR A 232 22.11 12.67 9.21
N ASN A 233 22.16 12.61 7.88
CA ASN A 233 23.33 13.03 7.10
C ASN A 233 23.73 14.47 7.41
N LEU A 234 22.75 15.39 7.37
CA LEU A 234 22.97 16.80 7.67
C LEU A 234 23.47 17.01 9.10
N ASN A 235 22.88 16.31 10.08
CA ASN A 235 23.31 16.40 11.47
C ASN A 235 24.73 15.87 11.69
N GLN A 236 25.14 14.81 10.97
CA GLN A 236 26.52 14.31 11.01
C GLN A 236 27.52 15.35 10.48
N LEU A 237 27.20 15.98 9.33
CA LEU A 237 28.02 17.06 8.76
C LEU A 237 28.10 18.28 9.68
N ASN A 238 27.02 18.58 10.42
CA ASN A 238 27.02 19.65 11.41
C ASN A 238 27.89 19.33 12.63
N ASN A 239 27.84 18.10 13.16
CA ASN A 239 28.54 17.71 14.38
C ASN A 239 30.06 17.54 14.19
N MET A 240 30.51 17.03 13.04
CA MET A 240 31.93 16.86 12.74
C MET A 240 32.70 18.20 12.70
N SER A 241 32.03 19.32 12.37
CA SER A 241 32.63 20.66 12.44
C SER A 241 32.97 21.13 13.86
N SER A 242 32.36 20.53 14.90
CA SER A 242 32.59 20.93 16.29
C SER A 242 33.86 20.30 16.89
N ASN A 243 34.47 19.30 16.24
CA ASN A 243 35.71 18.63 16.66
C ASN A 243 36.99 19.30 16.11
N LYS A 244 36.92 20.57 15.71
CA LYS A 244 38.05 21.39 15.19
C LYS A 244 39.26 21.50 16.14
N GLU A 245 39.17 21.04 17.39
CA GLU A 245 40.29 21.08 18.35
C GLU A 245 41.44 20.12 18.03
N THR A 246 41.21 19.03 17.29
CA THR A 246 42.27 18.01 17.05
C THR A 246 43.25 18.39 15.93
N SER A 247 42.82 19.16 14.92
CA SER A 247 43.68 19.60 13.81
C SER A 247 44.69 20.68 14.22
N GLY A 248 44.30 21.59 15.13
CA GLY A 248 45.18 22.66 15.63
C GLY A 248 46.38 22.16 16.44
N ILE A 249 46.34 20.94 16.95
CA ILE A 249 47.41 20.34 17.78
C ILE A 249 48.56 19.83 16.90
N MET A 250 48.27 19.19 15.76
CA MET A 250 49.30 18.73 14.81
C MET A 250 50.03 19.90 14.15
N SER A 251 49.37 21.06 14.00
CA SER A 251 49.97 22.28 13.45
C SER A 251 51.02 22.94 14.31
N ARG A 252 50.86 22.86 15.62
CA ARG A 252 51.80 23.44 16.57
C ARG A 252 53.03 22.58 16.82
N LEU A 253 52.97 21.28 16.48
CA LEU A 253 54.00 20.31 16.89
C LEU A 253 55.06 20.02 15.81
N PHE A 254 54.75 20.14 14.51
CA PHE A 254 55.64 19.64 13.43
C PHE A 254 56.11 20.67 12.40
N GLY A 255 55.69 21.94 12.48
CA GLY A 255 56.06 22.96 11.50
C GLY A 255 55.29 22.79 10.17
N TYR A 256 54.33 23.67 9.93
CA TYR A 256 53.48 23.60 8.74
C TYR A 256 54.20 24.15 7.50
N THR A 257 54.24 23.36 6.43
CA THR A 257 54.67 23.84 5.11
C THR A 257 53.53 24.63 4.45
N ALA A 258 53.83 25.63 3.62
CA ALA A 258 52.81 26.40 2.90
C ALA A 258 51.86 25.51 2.06
N ALA A 259 52.41 24.45 1.44
CA ALA A 259 51.64 23.47 0.70
C ALA A 259 50.74 22.57 1.58
N ALA A 260 51.08 22.37 2.86
CA ALA A 260 50.19 21.68 3.81
C ALA A 260 49.06 22.61 4.26
N ALA A 261 49.36 23.88 4.53
CA ALA A 261 48.37 24.88 4.88
C ALA A 261 47.33 25.07 3.76
N GLU A 262 47.76 25.16 2.49
CA GLU A 262 46.86 25.27 1.32
C GLU A 262 45.97 24.03 1.13
N ARG A 263 46.49 22.83 1.40
CA ARG A 263 45.68 21.59 1.35
C ARG A 263 44.63 21.55 2.46
N ASP A 264 44.98 22.01 3.66
CA ASP A 264 44.06 22.04 4.80
C ASP A 264 42.95 23.08 4.60
N THR A 265 43.26 24.28 4.08
CA THR A 265 42.22 25.26 3.71
C THR A 265 41.30 24.73 2.61
N ALA A 266 41.84 24.12 1.56
CA ALA A 266 41.03 23.51 0.51
C ALA A 266 40.11 22.40 1.03
N ALA A 267 40.59 21.58 1.98
CA ALA A 267 39.78 20.54 2.62
C ALA A 267 38.66 21.11 3.49
N ILE A 268 38.93 22.21 4.23
CA ILE A 268 37.92 22.91 5.04
C ILE A 268 36.86 23.54 4.14
N GLU A 269 37.26 24.23 3.06
CA GLU A 269 36.33 24.83 2.11
C GLU A 269 35.46 23.78 1.41
N ALA A 270 36.05 22.67 0.95
CA ALA A 270 35.30 21.56 0.36
C ALA A 270 34.27 20.96 1.34
N TYR A 271 34.63 20.86 2.62
CA TYR A 271 33.74 20.37 3.66
C TYR A 271 32.57 21.32 3.95
N GLU A 272 32.84 22.63 4.09
CA GLU A 272 31.77 23.62 4.29
C GLU A 272 30.86 23.71 3.06
N ASN A 273 31.40 23.62 1.84
CA ASN A 273 30.60 23.55 0.61
C ASN A 273 29.66 22.33 0.62
N LYS A 274 30.16 21.14 1.00
CA LYS A 274 29.36 19.92 1.13
C LYS A 274 28.23 20.07 2.16
N LYS A 275 28.48 20.80 3.25
CA LYS A 275 27.48 21.08 4.28
C LYS A 275 26.40 22.05 3.80
N ILE A 276 26.79 23.09 3.07
CA ILE A 276 25.85 24.04 2.45
C ILE A 276 24.95 23.31 1.44
N GLU A 277 25.54 22.49 0.58
CA GLU A 277 24.82 21.67 -0.39
C GLU A 277 23.85 20.69 0.30
N ALA A 278 24.31 19.95 1.31
CA ALA A 278 23.46 19.05 2.08
C ALA A 278 22.28 19.77 2.75
N ARG A 279 22.51 21.00 3.25
CA ARG A 279 21.45 21.81 3.85
C ARG A 279 20.44 22.29 2.82
N ALA A 280 20.89 22.73 1.65
CA ALA A 280 20.02 23.13 0.55
C ALA A 280 19.17 21.95 0.06
N ASN A 281 19.80 20.79 -0.19
CA ASN A 281 19.14 19.56 -0.61
C ASN A 281 18.09 19.09 0.42
N TYR A 282 18.42 19.16 1.72
CA TYR A 282 17.48 18.83 2.78
C TYR A 282 16.27 19.78 2.80
N SER A 283 16.50 21.09 2.67
CA SER A 283 15.40 22.08 2.64
C SER A 283 14.47 21.83 1.45
N GLU A 284 15.03 21.65 0.26
CA GLU A 284 14.25 21.36 -0.95
C GLU A 284 13.47 20.04 -0.82
N PHE A 285 14.11 18.99 -0.28
CA PHE A 285 13.46 17.72 -0.01
C PHE A 285 12.25 17.89 0.92
N VAL A 286 12.39 18.65 2.01
CA VAL A 286 11.32 18.87 2.97
C VAL A 286 10.16 19.64 2.34
N ASP A 287 10.44 20.69 1.58
CA ASP A 287 9.39 21.50 0.92
C ASP A 287 8.60 20.67 -0.09
N LYS A 288 9.29 19.93 -0.97
CA LYS A 288 8.68 19.00 -1.93
C LYS A 288 7.89 17.91 -1.22
N SER A 289 8.44 17.34 -0.16
CA SER A 289 7.80 16.25 0.60
C SER A 289 6.47 16.68 1.20
N LEU A 290 6.39 17.88 1.76
CA LEU A 290 5.17 18.37 2.40
C LEU A 290 4.09 18.76 1.38
N GLU A 291 4.48 19.26 0.21
CA GLU A 291 3.55 19.49 -0.89
C GLU A 291 2.96 18.18 -1.42
N ASN A 292 3.83 17.19 -1.69
CA ASN A 292 3.43 15.86 -2.15
C ASN A 292 2.55 15.15 -1.12
N TYR A 293 2.90 15.25 0.17
CA TYR A 293 2.11 14.65 1.24
C TYR A 293 0.70 15.27 1.34
N LYS A 294 0.55 16.59 1.16
CA LYS A 294 -0.78 17.23 1.11
C LYS A 294 -1.62 16.73 -0.06
N ALA A 295 -1.01 16.49 -1.23
CA ALA A 295 -1.71 15.91 -2.37
C ALA A 295 -2.15 14.47 -2.07
N PHE A 296 -1.27 13.66 -1.47
CA PHE A 296 -1.59 12.32 -1.01
C PHE A 296 -2.73 12.31 0.02
N GLU A 297 -2.74 13.23 1.00
CA GLU A 297 -3.80 13.31 2.00
C GLU A 297 -5.18 13.53 1.37
N ARG A 298 -5.28 14.47 0.42
CA ARG A 298 -6.55 14.72 -0.30
C ARG A 298 -7.02 13.49 -1.06
N GLN A 299 -6.12 12.82 -1.78
CA GLN A 299 -6.45 11.60 -2.51
C GLN A 299 -6.89 10.49 -1.56
N LYS A 300 -6.13 10.24 -0.49
CA LYS A 300 -6.42 9.24 0.54
C LYS A 300 -7.76 9.48 1.21
N ASP A 301 -8.09 10.72 1.57
CA ASP A 301 -9.37 11.05 2.20
C ASP A 301 -10.55 10.79 1.25
N SER A 302 -10.41 11.19 -0.02
CA SER A 302 -11.41 10.94 -1.06
C SER A 302 -11.63 9.44 -1.28
N ASP A 303 -10.55 8.68 -1.46
CA ASP A 303 -10.63 7.26 -1.77
C ASP A 303 -11.13 6.45 -0.58
N LEU A 304 -10.65 6.71 0.64
CA LEU A 304 -11.16 6.03 1.85
C LEU A 304 -12.65 6.32 2.07
N MET A 305 -13.09 7.55 1.83
CA MET A 305 -14.51 7.88 1.90
C MET A 305 -15.31 7.08 0.87
N LYS A 306 -14.82 7.01 -0.37
CA LYS A 306 -15.45 6.25 -1.46
C LYS A 306 -15.54 4.75 -1.14
N ILE A 307 -14.47 4.16 -0.63
CA ILE A 307 -14.44 2.75 -0.20
C ILE A 307 -15.52 2.48 0.86
N LEU A 308 -15.64 3.35 1.87
CA LEU A 308 -16.66 3.19 2.91
C LEU A 308 -18.09 3.37 2.36
N GLN A 309 -18.30 4.31 1.43
CA GLN A 309 -19.57 4.49 0.75
C GLN A 309 -19.96 3.26 -0.07
N ASP A 310 -19.01 2.70 -0.82
CA ASP A 310 -19.23 1.50 -1.62
C ASP A 310 -19.54 0.30 -0.76
N TYR A 311 -18.83 0.15 0.37
CA TYR A 311 -19.12 -0.88 1.36
C TYR A 311 -20.55 -0.75 1.92
N VAL A 312 -20.97 0.45 2.33
CA VAL A 312 -22.33 0.67 2.87
C VAL A 312 -23.39 0.42 1.80
N ALA A 313 -23.16 0.86 0.56
CA ALA A 313 -24.07 0.61 -0.56
C ALA A 313 -24.21 -0.89 -0.85
N PHE A 314 -23.09 -1.61 -0.86
CA PHE A 314 -23.05 -3.06 -1.01
C PHE A 314 -23.85 -3.75 0.11
N GLN A 315 -23.55 -3.44 1.37
CA GLN A 315 -24.23 -4.03 2.53
C GLN A 315 -25.74 -3.75 2.52
N THR A 316 -26.15 -2.55 2.12
CA THR A 316 -27.57 -2.19 1.99
C THR A 316 -28.25 -3.05 0.92
N LYS A 317 -27.64 -3.17 -0.27
CA LYS A 317 -28.17 -3.99 -1.36
C LYS A 317 -28.23 -5.48 -0.97
N TYR A 318 -27.19 -5.97 -0.29
CA TYR A 318 -27.13 -7.35 0.19
C TYR A 318 -28.25 -7.64 1.19
N ALA A 319 -28.43 -6.76 2.19
CA ALA A 319 -29.49 -6.87 3.18
C ALA A 319 -30.90 -6.79 2.56
N GLN A 320 -31.11 -5.91 1.58
CA GLN A 320 -32.38 -5.81 0.86
C GLN A 320 -32.73 -7.09 0.10
N LYS A 321 -31.74 -7.69 -0.58
CA LYS A 321 -31.91 -8.98 -1.27
C LYS A 321 -32.25 -10.08 -0.26
N GLY A 322 -31.51 -10.16 0.85
CA GLY A 322 -31.78 -11.12 1.93
C GLY A 322 -33.19 -10.97 2.51
N LEU A 323 -33.61 -9.73 2.80
CA LEU A 323 -34.96 -9.44 3.30
C LEU A 323 -36.05 -9.90 2.32
N GLN A 324 -35.86 -9.68 1.01
CA GLN A 324 -36.82 -10.13 0.02
C GLN A 324 -36.93 -11.66 0.00
N THR A 325 -35.81 -12.38 0.07
CA THR A 325 -35.81 -13.84 0.15
C THR A 325 -36.52 -14.34 1.40
N TRP A 326 -36.26 -13.75 2.56
CA TRP A 326 -36.94 -14.09 3.82
C TRP A 326 -38.44 -13.80 3.80
N LYS A 327 -38.88 -12.72 3.13
CA LYS A 327 -40.32 -12.46 2.90
C LYS A 327 -40.97 -13.54 2.05
N ASN A 328 -40.29 -14.01 1.00
CA ASN A 328 -40.80 -15.08 0.15
C ASN A 328 -40.88 -16.43 0.90
N ILE A 329 -39.91 -16.71 1.78
CA ILE A 329 -39.94 -17.85 2.69
C ILE A 329 -41.16 -17.76 3.62
N LEU A 330 -41.35 -16.62 4.28
CA LEU A 330 -42.48 -16.40 5.18
C LEU A 330 -43.81 -16.60 4.47
N GLN A 331 -43.98 -16.05 3.27
CA GLN A 331 -45.18 -16.21 2.47
C GLN A 331 -45.41 -17.68 2.08
N SER A 332 -44.35 -18.42 1.77
CA SER A 332 -44.44 -19.86 1.47
C SER A 332 -44.93 -20.63 2.69
N ILE A 333 -44.39 -20.36 3.87
CA ILE A 333 -44.81 -21.02 5.11
C ILE A 333 -46.27 -20.66 5.47
N GLN A 334 -46.67 -19.40 5.30
CA GLN A 334 -48.05 -18.96 5.56
C GLN A 334 -49.07 -19.57 4.59
N SER A 335 -48.64 -20.05 3.42
CA SER A 335 -49.53 -20.73 2.45
C SER A 335 -49.88 -22.18 2.83
N ILE A 336 -49.42 -22.66 3.99
CA ILE A 336 -49.70 -24.00 4.53
C ILE A 336 -51.07 -24.06 5.25
N GLU A 337 -51.71 -22.90 5.51
CA GLU A 337 -53.04 -22.83 6.16
C GLU A 337 -54.18 -23.47 5.36
#